data_AF-A0A7V5FM65-F1
#
_entry.id   AF-A0A7V5FM65-F1
#
_cell.length_a   1.000
_cell.length_b   1.000
_cell.length_c   1.000
_cell.angle_alpha   90.00
_cell.angle_beta   90.00
_cell.angle_gamma   90.00
#
_symmetry.space_group_name_H-M   'P 1'
#
loop_
_entity.id
_entity.type
_entity.pdbx_description
1 polymer ?
#
loop_
_entity_poly.entity_id
_entity_poly.type
_entity_poly.pdbx_seq_one_letter_code
_entity_poly.pdbx_strand_id
1 'polypeptide(L)' 'MDLTAEQRAILSLCLLPEVGPAQFFRLVSCFGSAEEVLAASLSELASVEGVTAKLAGRLTAAAGGADAEHEF' A
#
# COMPACT_ATOMS: atom_id res chain seq x y z
N MET A 1 12.57 -2.92 -19.76
CA MET A 1 11.16 -3.32 -19.63
C MET A 1 10.60 -2.44 -18.53
N ASP A 2 9.70 -1.53 -18.88
CA ASP A 2 9.07 -0.66 -17.88
C ASP A 2 7.96 -1.41 -17.16
N LEU A 3 7.87 -1.20 -15.85
CA LEU A 3 6.79 -1.75 -15.04
C LEU A 3 5.49 -0.98 -15.30
N THR A 4 4.35 -1.65 -15.21
CA THR A 4 3.05 -0.97 -15.15
C THR A 4 2.87 -0.29 -13.79
N ALA A 5 1.88 0.60 -13.67
CA ALA A 5 1.53 1.20 -12.38
C ALA A 5 1.14 0.14 -11.35
N GLU A 6 0.31 -0.83 -11.73
CA GLU A 6 -0.04 -1.99 -10.89
C GLU A 6 1.17 -2.79 -10.47
N GLN A 7 2.11 -3.08 -11.38
CA GLN A 7 3.32 -3.82 -11.01
C GLN A 7 4.19 -3.04 -10.02
N ARG A 8 4.30 -1.71 -10.16
CA ARG A 8 4.98 -0.86 -9.18
C ARG A 8 4.26 -0.88 -7.83
N ALA A 9 2.94 -0.76 -7.84
CA ALA A 9 2.14 -0.77 -6.62
C ALA A 9 2.26 -2.11 -5.87
N ILE A 10 2.19 -3.24 -6.59
CA ILE A 10 2.41 -4.58 -6.05
C ILE A 10 3.79 -4.66 -5.36
N LEU A 11 4.85 -4.18 -6.03
CA LEU A 11 6.19 -4.18 -5.44
C LEU A 11 6.25 -3.29 -4.19
N SER A 12 5.70 -2.09 -4.23
CA SER A 12 5.64 -1.20 -3.06
C SER A 12 4.96 -1.85 -1.86
N LEU A 13 3.83 -2.54 -2.09
CA LEU A 13 3.14 -3.27 -1.03
C LEU A 13 3.99 -4.42 -0.49
N CYS A 14 4.58 -5.25 -1.36
CA CYS A 14 5.40 -6.39 -0.97
C CYS A 14 6.69 -5.99 -0.23
N LEU A 15 7.19 -4.77 -0.44
CA LEU A 15 8.38 -4.25 0.25
C LEU A 15 8.09 -3.72 1.66
N LEU A 16 6.82 -3.58 2.05
CA LEU A 16 6.46 -3.25 3.43
C LEU A 16 6.56 -4.51 4.30
N PRO A 17 7.44 -4.56 5.33
CA PRO A 17 7.61 -5.76 6.16
C PRO A 17 6.35 -6.23 6.90
N GLU A 18 5.38 -5.34 7.07
CA GLU A 18 4.11 -5.62 7.74
C GLU A 18 3.05 -6.20 6.79
N VAL A 19 3.32 -6.18 5.47
CA VAL A 19 2.43 -6.70 4.43
C VAL A 19 2.93 -8.07 3.99
N GLY A 20 2.50 -9.10 4.71
CA GLY A 20 2.66 -10.49 4.26
C GLY A 20 1.63 -10.87 3.18
N PRO A 21 1.73 -12.08 2.59
CA PRO A 21 0.83 -12.53 1.52
C PRO A 21 -0.65 -12.47 1.89
N ALA A 22 -1.02 -12.88 3.11
CA ALA A 22 -2.41 -12.81 3.58
C ALA A 22 -2.93 -11.37 3.66
N GLN A 23 -2.08 -10.43 4.10
CA GLN A 23 -2.47 -9.02 4.21
C GLN A 23 -2.58 -8.38 2.82
N PHE A 24 -1.65 -8.71 1.92
CA PHE A 24 -1.69 -8.30 0.52
C PHE A 24 -3.01 -8.72 -0.14
N PHE A 25 -3.38 -10.01 -0.03
CA PHE A 25 -4.62 -10.51 -0.64
C PHE A 25 -5.86 -9.86 -0.02
N ARG A 26 -5.89 -9.60 1.30
CA ARG A 26 -7.01 -8.88 1.92
C ARG A 26 -7.15 -7.46 1.37
N LEU A 27 -6.05 -6.71 1.32
CA LEU A 27 -6.04 -5.35 0.79
C LEU A 27 -6.54 -5.32 -0.66
N VAL A 28 -5.93 -6.12 -1.54
CA VAL A 28 -6.32 -6.18 -2.96
C VAL A 28 -7.75 -6.69 -3.14
N SER A 29 -8.23 -7.60 -2.29
CA SER A 29 -9.63 -8.08 -2.35
C SER A 29 -10.63 -7.02 -1.90
N CYS A 30 -10.25 -6.12 -0.98
CA CYS A 30 -11.11 -5.01 -0.54
C CYS A 30 -11.14 -3.86 -1.55
N PHE A 31 -10.01 -3.53 -2.17
CA PHE A 31 -9.85 -2.35 -3.03
C PHE A 31 -9.86 -2.66 -4.53
N GLY A 32 -9.67 -3.92 -4.93
CA GLY A 32 -9.68 -4.38 -6.33
C GLY A 32 -8.30 -4.49 -6.97
N SER A 33 -7.34 -3.62 -6.61
CA SER A 33 -5.97 -3.63 -7.14
C SER A 33 -4.96 -3.06 -6.15
N ALA A 34 -3.66 -3.25 -6.38
CA ALA A 34 -2.62 -2.64 -5.55
C ALA A 34 -2.55 -1.12 -5.76
N GLU A 35 -2.83 -0.62 -6.97
CA GLU A 35 -2.95 0.82 -7.23
C GLU A 35 -4.02 1.47 -6.34
N GLU A 36 -5.22 0.87 -6.26
CA GLU A 36 -6.32 1.39 -5.44
C GLU A 36 -5.99 1.33 -3.93
N VAL A 37 -5.24 0.32 -3.49
CA VAL A 37 -4.76 0.25 -2.09
C VAL A 37 -3.85 1.43 -1.76
N LEU A 38 -2.95 1.82 -2.67
CA LEU A 38 -2.05 2.95 -2.44
C LEU A 38 -2.76 4.29 -2.60
N ALA A 39 -3.80 4.37 -3.43
CA ALA A 39 -4.63 5.56 -3.58
C ALA A 39 -5.62 5.77 -2.43
N ALA A 40 -5.94 4.71 -1.67
CA ALA A 40 -6.90 4.75 -0.59
C ALA A 40 -6.51 5.72 0.54
N SER A 41 -7.51 6.39 1.11
CA SER A 41 -7.34 7.23 2.29
C SER A 41 -7.02 6.42 3.54
N LEU A 42 -6.41 7.07 4.54
CA LEU A 42 -6.12 6.44 5.83
C LEU A 42 -7.38 5.82 6.48
N SER A 43 -8.54 6.48 6.34
CA SER A 43 -9.82 6.00 6.87
C SER A 43 -10.32 4.75 6.17
N GLU A 44 -10.16 4.66 4.84
CA GLU A 44 -10.55 3.48 4.08
C GLU A 44 -9.63 2.31 4.40
N LEU A 45 -8.32 2.54 4.47
CA LEU A 45 -7.35 1.52 4.85
C LEU A 45 -7.62 0.97 6.26
N ALA A 46 -7.97 1.82 7.21
CA ALA A 46 -8.30 1.42 8.58
C ALA A 46 -9.58 0.57 8.68
N SER A 47 -10.42 0.52 7.64
CA SER A 47 -11.61 -0.35 7.60
C SER A 47 -11.29 -1.81 7.27
N VAL A 48 -10.07 -2.09 6.76
CA VAL A 48 -9.66 -3.46 6.42
C VAL A 48 -9.20 -4.19 7.68
N GLU A 49 -9.74 -5.39 7.88
CA GLU A 49 -9.36 -6.25 9.00
C GLU A 49 -7.84 -6.50 9.03
N GLY A 50 -7.24 -6.29 10.21
CA GLY A 50 -5.80 -6.45 10.40
C GLY A 50 -4.95 -5.26 9.96
N VAL A 51 -5.55 -4.20 9.39
CA VAL A 51 -4.85 -2.94 9.15
C VAL A 51 -4.87 -2.07 10.40
N THR A 52 -3.71 -1.89 11.00
CA THR A 52 -3.52 -0.95 12.11
C THR A 52 -3.33 0.46 11.58
N ALA A 53 -3.56 1.49 12.40
CA ALA A 53 -3.27 2.88 12.04
C ALA A 53 -1.80 3.09 11.60
N LYS A 54 -0.86 2.34 12.20
CA LYS A 54 0.56 2.33 11.80
C LYS A 54 0.75 1.80 10.39
N LEU A 55 0.13 0.65 10.06
CA LEU A 55 0.20 0.07 8.72
C LEU A 55 -0.47 0.99 7.69
N ALA A 56 -1.65 1.54 8.00
CA ALA A 56 -2.35 2.48 7.13
C ALA A 56 -1.48 3.71 6.81
N GLY A 57 -0.80 4.29 7.80
CA GLY A 57 0.12 5.41 7.57
C GLY A 57 1.30 5.05 6.67
N ARG A 58 1.84 3.84 6.78
CA ARG A 58 2.93 3.38 5.90
C ARG A 58 2.46 3.09 4.48
N LEU A 59 1.24 2.59 4.30
CA LEU A 59 0.63 2.41 2.98
C LEU A 59 0.46 3.76 2.27
N THR A 60 -0.06 4.77 2.97
CA THR A 60 -0.14 6.15 2.43
C THR A 60 1.24 6.73 2.11
N ALA A 61 2.24 6.50 2.97
CA ALA A 61 3.61 6.96 2.70
C ALA A 61 4.23 6.25 1.48
N ALA A 62 3.97 4.95 1.30
CA ALA A 62 4.42 4.19 0.14
C ALA A 62 3.78 4.68 -1.17
N ALA A 63 2.57 5.24 -1.11
CA ALA A 63 1.91 5.88 -2.25
C ALA A 63 2.57 7.21 -2.66
N GLY A 64 3.06 7.98 -1.69
CA GLY A 64 3.82 9.23 -1.93
C GLY A 64 5.30 9.02 -2.24
N GLY A 65 5.80 7.77 -2.13
CA GLY A 65 7.21 7.41 -2.24
C GLY A 65 7.81 7.42 -3.65
N ALA A 66 7.12 7.99 -4.64
CA ALA A 66 7.76 8.39 -5.89
C ALA A 66 8.32 9.83 -5.84
N ASP A 67 8.11 10.59 -4.75
CA ASP A 67 8.58 11.99 -4.63
C ASP A 67 8.83 12.47 -3.17
N ALA A 68 9.19 11.58 -2.24
CA ALA A 68 9.49 11.97 -0.86
C ALA A 68 10.94 11.65 -0.48
N GLU A 69 11.88 12.25 -1.21
CA GLU A 69 13.16 12.64 -0.63
C GLU A 69 12.89 13.76 0.39
N HIS A 70 12.59 13.39 1.64
CA HIS A 70 12.70 14.31 2.77
C HIS A 70 13.80 13.81 3.70
N GLU A 71 14.93 14.49 3.52
CA GLU A 71 16.10 14.63 4.37
C GLU A 71 15.74 14.72 5.87
N PHE A 72 16.43 13.91 6.68
CA PHE A 72 16.61 14.13 8.12
C PHE A 72 18.10 14.05 8.44
#